data_AF-A0A0M3SJ38-F1
#
_entry.id   AF-A0A0M3SJ38-F1
#
_cell.length_a   1.000
_cell.length_b   1.000
_cell.length_c   1.000
_cell.angle_alpha   90.00
_cell.angle_beta   90.00
_cell.angle_gamma   90.00
#
_symmetry.space_group_name_H-M   'P 1'
#
loop_
_entity.id
_entity.type
_entity.pdbx_description
1 polymer ?
#
loop_
_entity_poly.entity_id
_entity_poly.type
_entity_poly.pdbx_seq_one_letter_code
_entity_poly.pdbx_strand_id
1 'polypeptide(L)'
;MKKLLLAFSSISLTAIPSLNIISCTPEIEDEDYFIPTEQPKNIEEIETNFKLAVDKNEDFLVQAYKKWDEHKIKIDWDNLKKDEQDIERIKFNHNSMESQKSTIYIFWMSVYKYKIYQFDKNYKKELVTNKGIKRTLRAQDKKIFNHSLSLALESEFSNDKTKEHIKKMYDWGIQENPNAKV
;
A
#
# COMPACT_ATOMS: atom_id res chain seq x y z
N MET A 1 -27.39 -25.15 -59.45
CA MET A 1 -26.95 -24.61 -58.14
C MET A 1 -27.69 -23.28 -57.95
N LYS A 2 -28.71 -23.20 -57.06
CA LYS A 2 -28.61 -22.63 -55.68
C LYS A 2 -27.98 -21.21 -55.73
N LYS A 3 -28.61 -20.07 -55.41
CA LYS A 3 -29.58 -19.70 -54.36
C LYS A 3 -29.99 -18.20 -54.49
N LEU A 4 -31.17 -17.87 -53.95
CA LEU A 4 -31.61 -16.67 -53.18
C LEU A 4 -31.35 -15.24 -53.74
N LEU A 5 -32.37 -14.39 -54.00
CA LEU A 5 -33.42 -13.74 -53.16
C LEU A 5 -33.02 -12.37 -52.56
N LEU A 6 -33.83 -11.36 -52.94
CA LEU A 6 -34.40 -10.22 -52.20
C LEU A 6 -33.43 -9.31 -51.40
N ALA A 7 -33.31 -8.04 -51.78
CA ALA A 7 -34.22 -6.90 -51.59
C ALA A 7 -33.76 -6.05 -50.40
N PHE A 8 -33.26 -4.86 -50.73
CA PHE A 8 -32.97 -3.79 -49.80
C PHE A 8 -34.22 -2.91 -49.65
N SER A 9 -34.83 -2.95 -48.48
CA SER A 9 -35.70 -1.87 -48.00
C SER A 9 -35.50 -1.71 -46.49
N SER A 10 -34.73 -0.69 -46.16
CA SER A 10 -34.76 0.12 -44.94
C SER A 10 -36.20 0.47 -44.52
N ILE A 11 -36.61 0.71 -43.28
CA ILE A 11 -35.99 1.26 -42.08
C ILE A 11 -36.77 0.65 -40.89
N SER A 12 -36.10 -0.04 -39.97
CA SER A 12 -36.67 -0.30 -38.64
C SER A 12 -35.96 0.61 -37.64
N LEU A 13 -36.67 1.66 -37.20
CA LEU A 13 -36.34 2.41 -35.98
C LEU A 13 -36.44 1.43 -34.80
N THR A 14 -35.34 0.77 -34.48
CA THR A 14 -35.14 0.21 -33.15
C THR A 14 -34.48 1.29 -32.32
N ALA A 15 -35.25 1.85 -31.38
CA ALA A 15 -34.72 2.65 -30.29
C ALA A 15 -33.56 1.88 -29.66
N ILE A 16 -32.35 2.41 -29.82
CA ILE A 16 -31.19 1.94 -29.06
C ILE A 16 -31.53 2.29 -27.62
N PRO A 17 -31.70 1.32 -26.69
CA PRO A 17 -31.67 1.70 -25.29
C PRO A 17 -30.31 2.34 -25.09
N SER A 18 -30.29 3.60 -24.68
CA SER A 18 -29.07 4.28 -24.26
C SER A 18 -28.37 3.35 -23.29
N LEU A 19 -27.39 2.61 -23.81
CA LEU A 19 -26.36 1.99 -23.02
C LEU A 19 -25.81 3.17 -22.26
N ASN A 20 -26.19 3.26 -20.98
CA ASN A 20 -25.35 3.90 -19.99
C ASN A 20 -24.01 3.21 -20.18
N ILE A 21 -23.14 3.83 -20.98
CA ILE A 21 -21.73 3.55 -20.97
C ILE A 21 -21.34 3.98 -19.56
N ILE A 22 -21.51 3.06 -18.61
CA ILE A 22 -20.81 3.12 -17.35
C ILE A 22 -19.37 3.21 -17.81
N SER A 23 -18.79 4.39 -17.63
CA SER A 23 -17.39 4.66 -17.90
C SER A 23 -16.59 3.70 -17.02
N CYS A 24 -16.32 2.49 -17.50
CA CYS A 24 -15.34 1.58 -16.94
C CYS A 24 -13.95 2.12 -17.32
N THR A 25 -13.65 3.33 -16.89
CA THR A 25 -12.25 3.70 -16.73
C THR A 25 -11.87 3.00 -15.42
N PRO A 26 -11.05 1.93 -15.44
CA PRO A 26 -10.52 1.41 -14.20
C PRO A 26 -9.88 2.59 -13.47
N GLU A 27 -10.27 2.82 -12.22
CA GLU A 27 -9.50 3.73 -11.37
C GLU A 27 -8.06 3.24 -11.43
N ILE A 28 -7.17 4.10 -11.94
CA ILE A 28 -5.74 3.81 -11.93
C ILE A 28 -5.37 3.84 -10.45
N GLU A 29 -5.23 2.66 -9.85
CA GLU A 29 -4.80 2.52 -8.47
C GLU A 29 -3.41 3.16 -8.37
N ASP A 30 -3.23 4.06 -7.40
CA ASP A 30 -1.94 4.67 -7.10
C ASP A 30 -0.92 3.53 -6.93
N GLU A 31 0.20 3.58 -7.66
CA GLU A 31 1.20 2.50 -7.64
C GLU A 31 1.71 2.20 -6.22
N ASP A 32 1.65 3.18 -5.32
CA ASP A 32 2.04 3.02 -3.92
C ASP A 32 1.02 2.21 -3.08
N TYR A 33 -0.17 1.95 -3.63
CA TYR A 33 -1.24 1.11 -3.08
C TYR A 33 -1.38 -0.21 -3.85
N PHE A 34 -0.38 -0.58 -4.66
CA PHE A 34 -0.38 -1.85 -5.36
C PHE A 34 -0.04 -3.03 -4.44
N ILE A 35 -0.74 -4.15 -4.61
CA ILE A 35 -0.43 -5.43 -3.98
C ILE A 35 -0.06 -6.43 -5.08
N PRO A 36 1.15 -7.02 -5.06
CA PRO A 36 1.54 -8.04 -6.02
C PRO A 36 0.57 -9.23 -6.04
N THR A 37 0.39 -9.84 -7.21
CA THR A 37 -0.40 -11.07 -7.34
C THR A 37 0.45 -12.32 -7.07
N GLU A 38 1.73 -12.30 -7.43
CA GLU A 38 2.66 -13.41 -7.23
C GLU A 38 3.37 -13.34 -5.87
N GLN A 39 3.65 -14.50 -5.28
CA GLN A 39 4.50 -14.61 -4.09
C GLN A 39 5.99 -14.48 -4.46
N PRO A 40 6.86 -13.94 -3.58
CA PRO A 40 8.28 -13.79 -3.87
C PRO A 40 8.94 -15.13 -4.23
N LYS A 41 9.83 -15.12 -5.23
CA LYS A 41 10.46 -16.33 -5.77
C LYS A 41 11.67 -16.79 -4.96
N ASN A 42 12.35 -15.85 -4.32
CA ASN A 42 13.55 -16.10 -3.53
C ASN A 42 13.80 -14.96 -2.52
N ILE A 43 14.86 -15.12 -1.74
CA ILE A 43 15.29 -14.15 -0.73
C ILE A 43 15.75 -12.85 -1.39
N GLU A 44 16.44 -12.91 -2.52
CA GLU A 44 17.01 -11.75 -3.22
C GLU A 44 15.93 -10.78 -3.72
N GLU A 45 14.79 -11.31 -4.16
CA GLU A 45 13.61 -10.52 -4.52
C GLU A 45 13.05 -9.79 -3.30
N ILE A 46 12.95 -10.46 -2.14
CA ILE A 46 12.51 -9.86 -0.88
C ILE A 46 13.49 -8.76 -0.44
N GLU A 47 14.81 -9.01 -0.51
CA GLU A 47 15.84 -8.01 -0.19
C GLU A 47 15.70 -6.76 -1.08
N THR A 48 15.44 -6.96 -2.38
CA THR A 48 15.26 -5.87 -3.36
C THR A 48 14.04 -5.04 -3.04
N ASN A 49 12.88 -5.68 -2.85
CA ASN A 49 11.63 -5.00 -2.54
C ASN A 49 11.68 -4.31 -1.17
N PHE A 50 12.36 -4.91 -0.18
CA PHE A 50 12.59 -4.28 1.11
C PHE A 50 13.41 -3.00 0.99
N LYS A 51 14.51 -3.00 0.21
CA LYS A 51 15.32 -1.79 -0.02
C LYS A 51 14.51 -0.69 -0.70
N LEU A 52 13.71 -1.03 -1.71
CA LEU A 52 12.83 -0.07 -2.39
C LEU A 52 11.78 0.52 -1.44
N ALA A 53 11.17 -0.30 -0.58
CA ALA A 53 10.21 0.18 0.41
C ALA A 53 10.85 1.12 1.44
N VAL A 54 12.08 0.85 1.87
CA VAL A 54 12.83 1.74 2.76
C VAL A 54 13.09 3.09 2.08
N ASP A 55 13.58 3.08 0.83
CA ASP A 55 13.88 4.31 0.10
C ASP A 55 12.63 5.16 -0.16
N LYS A 56 11.49 4.53 -0.46
CA LYS A 56 10.21 5.22 -0.63
C LYS A 56 9.68 5.77 0.69
N ASN A 57 9.77 5.00 1.78
CA ASN A 57 9.32 5.46 3.09
C ASN A 57 10.08 6.71 3.55
N GLU A 58 11.40 6.75 3.33
CA GLU A 58 12.22 7.92 3.67
C GLU A 58 11.73 9.18 2.94
N ASP A 59 11.43 9.09 1.65
CA ASP A 59 10.92 10.23 0.88
C ASP A 59 9.59 10.75 1.44
N PHE A 60 8.67 9.84 1.75
CA PHE A 60 7.38 10.23 2.31
C PHE A 60 7.52 10.85 3.70
N LEU A 61 8.42 10.35 4.53
CA LEU A 61 8.69 10.94 5.84
C LEU A 61 9.24 12.36 5.71
N VAL A 62 10.24 12.59 4.84
CA VAL A 62 10.80 13.92 4.60
C VAL A 62 9.72 14.90 4.15
N GLN A 63 8.85 14.48 3.22
CA GLN A 63 7.76 15.32 2.74
C GLN A 63 6.69 15.56 3.81
N ALA A 64 6.32 14.53 4.58
CA ALA A 64 5.36 14.63 5.67
C ALA A 64 5.84 15.60 6.75
N TYR A 65 7.12 15.55 7.14
CA TYR A 65 7.68 16.49 8.10
C TYR A 65 7.66 17.93 7.61
N LYS A 66 8.04 18.16 6.35
CA LYS A 66 7.95 19.50 5.74
C LYS A 66 6.53 20.06 5.80
N LYS A 67 5.54 19.26 5.37
CA LYS A 67 4.13 19.68 5.40
C LYS A 67 3.61 19.88 6.82
N TRP A 68 4.08 19.08 7.77
CA TRP A 68 3.71 19.22 9.18
C TRP A 68 4.25 20.51 9.77
N ASP A 69 5.49 20.88 9.45
CA ASP A 69 6.07 22.16 9.88
C ASP A 69 5.30 23.35 9.31
N GLU A 70 4.92 23.31 8.04
CA GLU A 70 4.06 24.31 7.41
C GLU A 70 2.68 24.40 8.09
N HIS A 71 2.07 23.24 8.43
CA HIS A 71 0.79 23.18 9.13
C HIS A 71 0.86 23.81 10.52
N LYS A 72 1.89 23.49 11.32
CA LYS A 72 2.07 24.04 12.67
C LYS A 72 2.13 25.57 12.69
N ILE A 73 2.83 26.16 11.71
CA ILE A 73 2.90 27.62 11.56
C ILE A 73 1.51 28.19 11.28
N LYS A 74 0.74 27.55 10.40
CA LYS A 74 -0.59 28.01 9.98
C LYS A 74 -1.62 28.00 11.12
N ILE A 75 -1.53 27.03 12.03
CA ILE A 75 -2.48 26.89 13.15
C ILE A 75 -1.99 27.51 14.45
N ASP A 76 -0.86 28.22 14.42
CA ASP A 76 -0.24 28.83 15.61
C ASP A 76 -0.02 27.80 16.74
N TRP A 77 0.62 26.68 16.37
CA TRP A 77 0.75 25.48 17.19
C TRP A 77 1.22 25.71 18.63
N ASP A 78 2.17 26.62 18.83
CA ASP A 78 2.80 26.87 20.13
C ASP A 78 1.84 27.57 21.11
N ASN A 79 0.75 28.17 20.61
CA ASN A 79 -0.30 28.79 21.42
C ASN A 79 -1.49 27.85 21.74
N LEU A 80 -1.49 26.64 21.17
CA LEU A 80 -2.52 25.63 21.44
C LEU A 80 -2.24 24.88 22.76
N LYS A 81 -3.31 24.47 23.43
CA LYS A 81 -3.23 23.53 24.55
C LYS A 81 -2.85 22.14 24.05
N LYS A 82 -2.43 21.27 24.97
CA LYS A 82 -1.91 19.94 24.64
C LYS A 82 -2.95 19.03 23.96
N ASP A 83 -4.19 19.07 24.41
CA ASP A 83 -5.32 18.34 23.83
C ASP A 83 -5.67 18.85 22.42
N GLU A 84 -5.65 20.18 22.22
CA GLU A 84 -5.84 20.81 20.90
C GLU A 84 -4.71 20.42 19.93
N GLN A 85 -3.47 20.40 20.40
CA GLN A 85 -2.31 19.92 19.65
C GLN A 85 -2.47 18.45 19.24
N ASP A 86 -2.91 17.58 20.15
CA ASP A 86 -3.08 16.17 19.84
C ASP A 86 -4.20 15.96 18.81
N ILE A 87 -5.32 16.69 18.91
CA ILE A 87 -6.40 16.69 17.90
C ILE A 87 -5.87 17.11 16.53
N GLU A 88 -5.13 18.21 16.45
CA GLU A 88 -4.59 18.71 15.18
C GLU A 88 -3.53 17.78 14.59
N ARG A 89 -2.71 17.14 15.42
CA ARG A 89 -1.76 16.10 14.97
C ARG A 89 -2.48 14.89 14.40
N ILE A 90 -3.53 14.41 15.06
CA ILE A 90 -4.34 13.28 14.57
C ILE A 90 -4.96 13.66 13.24
N LYS A 91 -5.67 14.79 13.19
CA LYS A 91 -6.33 15.30 11.99
C LYS A 91 -5.37 15.49 10.82
N PHE A 92 -4.20 16.09 11.06
CA PHE A 92 -3.19 16.28 10.02
C PHE A 92 -2.71 14.94 9.47
N ASN A 93 -2.23 14.05 10.34
CA ASN A 93 -1.67 12.78 9.88
C ASN A 93 -2.71 11.92 9.17
N HIS A 94 -3.93 11.85 9.71
CA HIS A 94 -5.06 11.11 9.13
C HIS A 94 -5.39 11.57 7.70
N ASN A 95 -5.22 12.85 7.40
CA ASN A 95 -5.52 13.42 6.08
C ASN A 95 -4.27 13.63 5.20
N SER A 96 -3.06 13.49 5.74
CA SER A 96 -1.80 13.67 5.03
C SER A 96 -1.50 12.45 4.16
N MET A 97 -1.52 12.63 2.83
CA MET A 97 -1.21 11.55 1.88
C MET A 97 0.17 10.95 2.13
N GLU A 98 1.17 11.78 2.42
CA GLU A 98 2.54 11.33 2.69
C GLU A 98 2.61 10.50 3.99
N SER A 99 1.91 10.91 5.04
CA SER A 99 1.83 10.13 6.29
C SER A 99 1.14 8.78 6.07
N GLN A 100 0.07 8.75 5.25
CA GLN A 100 -0.61 7.52 4.88
C GLN A 100 0.30 6.58 4.07
N LYS A 101 0.99 7.09 3.05
CA LYS A 101 1.94 6.32 2.23
C LYS A 101 3.10 5.79 3.08
N SER A 102 3.66 6.60 3.97
CA SER A 102 4.70 6.14 4.91
C SER A 102 4.21 4.96 5.75
N THR A 103 2.98 5.03 6.28
CA THR A 103 2.39 3.91 7.04
C THR A 103 2.33 2.62 6.22
N ILE A 104 1.92 2.70 4.95
CA ILE A 104 1.88 1.55 4.03
C ILE A 104 3.27 0.95 3.85
N TYR A 105 4.29 1.77 3.58
CA TYR A 105 5.65 1.28 3.38
C TYR A 105 6.26 0.68 4.64
N ILE A 106 5.95 1.22 5.82
CA ILE A 106 6.33 0.60 7.09
C ILE A 106 5.68 -0.77 7.23
N PHE A 107 4.39 -0.92 6.88
CA PHE A 107 3.73 -2.22 6.96
C PHE A 107 4.31 -3.24 5.97
N TRP A 108 4.66 -2.81 4.75
CA TRP A 108 5.40 -3.64 3.80
C TRP A 108 6.70 -4.20 4.39
N MET A 109 7.43 -3.44 5.22
CA MET A 109 8.61 -3.96 5.90
C MET A 109 8.29 -5.16 6.80
N SER A 110 7.14 -5.16 7.49
CA SER A 110 6.70 -6.32 8.28
C SER A 110 6.31 -7.50 7.39
N VAL A 111 5.66 -7.23 6.26
CA VAL A 111 5.35 -8.28 5.26
C VAL A 111 6.63 -8.95 4.76
N TYR A 112 7.65 -8.18 4.37
CA TYR A 112 8.93 -8.74 3.90
C TYR A 112 9.64 -9.54 4.99
N LYS A 113 9.61 -9.09 6.25
CA LYS A 113 10.18 -9.82 7.39
C LYS A 113 9.44 -11.13 7.69
N TYR A 114 8.15 -11.20 7.39
CA TYR A 114 7.42 -12.46 7.48
C TYR A 114 7.65 -13.38 6.28
N LYS A 115 7.68 -12.84 5.05
CA LYS A 115 8.00 -13.62 3.86
C LYS A 115 9.41 -14.22 3.94
N ILE A 116 10.39 -13.47 4.45
CA ILE A 116 11.75 -14.01 4.64
C ILE A 116 11.77 -15.13 5.69
N TYR A 117 10.95 -15.03 6.76
CA TYR A 117 10.82 -16.10 7.76
C TYR A 117 10.31 -17.41 7.16
N GLN A 118 9.45 -17.35 6.13
CA GLN A 118 8.99 -18.55 5.43
C GLN A 118 10.13 -19.27 4.69
N PHE A 119 11.11 -18.54 4.14
CA PHE A 119 12.29 -19.13 3.50
C PHE A 119 13.38 -19.55 4.49
N ASP A 120 13.70 -18.70 5.46
CA ASP A 120 14.72 -18.93 6.48
C ASP A 120 14.33 -18.24 7.79
N LYS A 121 13.99 -19.05 8.78
CA LYS A 121 13.53 -18.62 10.10
C LYS A 121 14.61 -17.87 10.91
N ASN A 122 15.88 -18.08 10.58
CA ASN A 122 17.02 -17.45 11.27
C ASN A 122 17.65 -16.31 10.46
N TYR A 123 17.05 -15.95 9.32
CA TYR A 123 17.60 -14.95 8.43
C TYR A 123 17.82 -13.60 9.14
N LYS A 124 19.02 -13.04 8.98
CA LYS A 124 19.37 -11.69 9.42
C LYS A 124 20.49 -11.14 8.55
N LYS A 125 20.26 -9.99 7.92
CA LYS A 125 21.25 -9.32 7.06
C LYS A 125 21.10 -7.81 7.16
N GLU A 126 22.23 -7.10 7.22
CA GLU A 126 22.24 -5.65 6.98
C GLU A 126 22.20 -5.40 5.47
N LEU A 127 21.23 -4.60 5.04
CA LEU A 127 21.06 -4.18 3.67
C LEU A 127 21.36 -2.69 3.57
N VAL A 128 21.99 -2.30 2.48
CA VAL A 128 22.19 -0.90 2.08
C VAL A 128 21.27 -0.63 0.91
N THR A 129 20.43 0.41 1.02
CA THR A 129 19.51 0.81 -0.04
C THR A 129 20.24 1.60 -1.14
N ASN A 130 19.52 1.94 -2.22
CA ASN A 130 20.10 2.73 -3.31
C ASN A 130 20.45 4.16 -2.86
N LYS A 131 19.78 4.67 -1.82
CA LYS A 131 20.09 5.96 -1.19
C LYS A 131 21.13 5.87 -0.08
N GLY A 132 21.78 4.72 0.09
CA GLY A 132 22.81 4.52 1.12
C GLY A 132 22.26 4.32 2.54
N ILE A 133 20.94 4.11 2.70
CA ILE A 133 20.33 3.89 4.01
C ILE A 133 20.64 2.48 4.47
N LYS A 134 21.15 2.33 5.69
CA LYS A 134 21.40 1.02 6.31
C LYS A 134 20.19 0.56 7.10
N ARG A 135 19.70 -0.65 6.82
CA ARG A 135 18.61 -1.30 7.57
C ARG A 135 18.83 -2.80 7.67
N THR A 136 18.54 -3.36 8.85
CA THR A 136 18.56 -4.82 9.04
C THR A 136 17.23 -5.43 8.61
N LEU A 137 17.28 -6.32 7.61
CA LEU A 137 16.21 -7.27 7.34
C LEU A 137 16.43 -8.51 8.21
N ARG A 138 15.42 -8.90 8.97
CA ARG A 138 15.46 -10.11 9.80
C ARG A 138 14.13 -10.83 9.73
N ALA A 139 14.17 -12.16 9.80
CA ALA A 139 12.99 -12.98 9.90
C ALA A 139 12.14 -12.58 11.12
N GLN A 140 10.83 -12.47 10.91
CA GLN A 140 9.84 -12.27 11.97
C GLN A 140 8.77 -13.34 11.84
N ASP A 141 8.45 -14.00 12.94
CA ASP A 141 7.43 -15.04 12.95
C ASP A 141 6.01 -14.48 12.75
N LYS A 142 5.06 -15.40 12.61
CA LYS A 142 3.63 -15.09 12.44
C LYS A 142 3.06 -14.28 13.62
N LYS A 143 3.50 -14.54 14.85
CA LYS A 143 2.97 -13.84 16.04
C LYS A 143 3.31 -12.35 15.97
N ILE A 144 4.56 -12.02 15.62
CA ILE A 144 5.01 -10.64 15.45
C ILE A 144 4.32 -9.98 14.26
N PHE A 145 4.13 -10.71 13.15
CA PHE A 145 3.43 -10.18 11.98
C PHE A 145 1.96 -9.87 12.29
N ASN A 146 1.24 -10.76 12.98
CA ASN A 146 -0.13 -10.52 13.44
C ASN A 146 -0.22 -9.29 14.35
N HIS A 147 0.72 -9.15 15.29
CA HIS A 147 0.76 -7.98 16.16
C HIS A 147 0.97 -6.68 15.37
N SER A 148 1.80 -6.72 14.31
CA SER A 148 1.99 -5.57 13.42
C SER A 148 0.69 -5.12 12.76
N LEU A 149 -0.18 -6.07 12.36
CA LEU A 149 -1.50 -5.75 11.82
C LEU A 149 -2.37 -5.04 12.86
N SER A 150 -2.46 -5.57 14.08
CA SER A 150 -3.26 -4.96 15.16
C SER A 150 -2.85 -3.50 15.40
N LEU A 151 -1.56 -3.23 15.54
CA LEU A 151 -1.04 -1.87 15.72
C LEU A 151 -1.41 -0.94 14.55
N ALA A 152 -1.32 -1.42 13.32
CA ALA A 152 -1.64 -0.63 12.14
C ALA A 152 -3.15 -0.31 12.04
N LEU A 153 -4.02 -1.23 12.44
CA LEU A 153 -5.47 -1.02 12.42
C LEU A 153 -5.95 -0.13 13.59
N GLU A 154 -5.29 -0.21 14.73
CA GLU A 154 -5.59 0.61 15.92
C GLU A 154 -5.03 2.03 15.82
N SER A 155 -4.10 2.30 14.90
CA SER A 155 -3.52 3.62 14.67
C SER A 155 -4.57 4.69 14.38
N GLU A 156 -4.68 5.70 15.25
CA GLU A 156 -5.56 6.86 15.06
C GLU A 156 -5.11 7.78 13.91
N PHE A 157 -3.82 7.71 13.56
CA PHE A 157 -3.21 8.51 12.50
C PHE A 157 -3.47 7.96 11.10
N SER A 158 -3.98 6.74 10.99
CA SER A 158 -4.25 6.09 9.71
C SER A 158 -5.73 6.21 9.36
N ASN A 159 -6.03 6.57 8.12
CA ASN A 159 -7.41 6.62 7.65
C ASN A 159 -7.95 5.25 7.24
N ASP A 160 -9.26 5.17 7.04
CA ASP A 160 -9.95 3.91 6.74
C ASP A 160 -9.45 3.26 5.44
N LYS A 161 -9.18 4.05 4.40
CA LYS A 161 -8.65 3.55 3.13
C LYS A 161 -7.28 2.90 3.31
N THR A 162 -6.39 3.55 4.06
CA THR A 162 -5.06 3.02 4.37
C THR A 162 -5.14 1.77 5.24
N LYS A 163 -6.05 1.73 6.22
CA LYS A 163 -6.29 0.53 7.05
C LYS A 163 -6.84 -0.63 6.22
N GLU A 164 -7.77 -0.37 5.32
CA GLU A 164 -8.30 -1.38 4.39
C GLU A 164 -7.19 -1.94 3.50
N HIS A 165 -6.36 -1.07 2.93
CA HIS A 165 -5.21 -1.47 2.12
C HIS A 165 -4.22 -2.32 2.92
N ILE A 166 -3.86 -1.91 4.14
CA ILE A 166 -3.00 -2.67 5.06
C ILE A 166 -3.56 -4.06 5.35
N LYS A 167 -4.89 -4.19 5.51
CA LYS A 167 -5.53 -5.48 5.69
C LYS A 167 -5.33 -6.38 4.45
N LYS A 168 -5.51 -5.84 3.24
CA LYS A 168 -5.25 -6.58 1.99
C LYS A 168 -3.79 -6.99 1.88
N MET A 169 -2.84 -6.12 2.26
CA MET A 169 -1.41 -6.45 2.30
C MET A 169 -1.13 -7.60 3.27
N TYR A 170 -1.77 -7.59 4.44
CA TYR A 170 -1.65 -8.67 5.41
C TYR A 170 -2.22 -9.98 4.86
N ASP A 171 -3.40 -9.95 4.26
CA ASP A 171 -4.05 -11.13 3.69
C ASP A 171 -3.19 -11.77 2.58
N TRP A 172 -2.51 -10.96 1.77
CA TRP A 172 -1.50 -11.45 0.83
C TRP A 172 -0.21 -11.93 1.54
N GLY A 173 0.22 -11.18 2.54
CA GLY A 173 1.44 -11.42 3.31
C GLY A 173 1.41 -12.73 4.10
N ILE A 174 0.24 -13.11 4.62
CA ILE A 174 0.09 -14.27 5.49
C ILE A 174 0.01 -15.59 4.72
N GLN A 175 -0.31 -15.55 3.42
CA GLN A 175 -0.33 -16.73 2.56
C GLN A 175 1.01 -17.47 2.62
N GLU A 176 0.93 -18.80 2.58
CA GLU A 176 2.10 -19.66 2.43
C GLU A 176 2.78 -19.34 1.09
N ASN A 177 4.09 -19.18 1.12
CA ASN A 177 4.86 -19.00 -0.11
C ASN A 177 5.22 -20.37 -0.69
N PRO A 178 4.69 -20.76 -1.87
CA PRO A 178 4.99 -22.05 -2.48
C PRO A 178 6.46 -22.21 -2.90
N ASN A 179 7.20 -21.11 -3.00
CA ASN A 179 8.63 -21.11 -3.35
C ASN A 179 9.53 -21.31 -2.11
N ALA A 180 8.99 -21.13 -0.90
CA ALA A 180 9.72 -21.41 0.32
C ALA A 180 9.75 -22.93 0.53
N LYS A 181 10.96 -23.52 0.54
CA LYS A 181 11.11 -24.96 0.79
C LYS A 181 10.69 -25.25 2.24
N VAL A 182 9.67 -26.09 2.39
CA VAL A 182 9.20 -26.61 3.69
C VAL A 182 10.24 -27.53 4.31
#